data_AF-A0A369VVM0-F1
#
_entry.id   AF-A0A369VVM0-F1
#
_cell.length_a   1.000
_cell.length_b   1.000
_cell.length_c   1.000
_cell.angle_alpha   90.00
_cell.angle_beta   90.00
_cell.angle_gamma   90.00
#
_symmetry.space_group_name_H-M   'P 1'
#
loop_
_entity.id
_entity.type
_entity.pdbx_description
1 polymer ?
#
loop_
_entity_poly.entity_id
_entity_poly.type
_entity_poly.pdbx_seq_one_letter_code
_entity_poly.pdbx_strand_id
1 'polypeptide(L)' 'MVSVEKARSLLGDIGKTRLYEYFYSGDLTRVKVGARTCVTVESIDRLVARFMQQAA' A
#
# COMPACT_ATOMS: atom_id res chain seq x y z
N MET A 1 -7.86 4.83 6.42
CA MET A 1 -7.80 4.28 5.04
C MET A 1 -7.60 5.42 4.06
N VAL A 2 -6.93 5.16 2.94
CA VAL A 2 -6.62 6.17 1.92
C VAL A 2 -6.98 5.65 0.52
N SER A 3 -7.11 6.53 -0.47
CA SER A 3 -7.30 6.11 -1.86
C SER A 3 -6.05 5.39 -2.39
N VAL A 4 -6.22 4.61 -3.46
CA VAL A 4 -5.10 3.98 -4.18
C VAL A 4 -4.07 5.02 -4.64
N GLU A 5 -4.51 6.17 -5.14
CA GLU A 5 -3.60 7.24 -5.59
C GLU A 5 -2.81 7.83 -4.43
N LYS A 6 -3.45 8.05 -3.28
CA LYS A 6 -2.75 8.54 -2.09
C LYS A 6 -1.80 7.50 -1.52
N ALA A 7 -2.16 6.22 -1.54
CA ALA A 7 -1.26 5.13 -1.13
C ALA A 7 0.00 5.07 -2.00
N ARG A 8 -0.12 5.24 -3.32
CA ARG A 8 1.05 5.33 -4.22
C ARG A 8 1.95 6.50 -3.86
N SER A 9 1.36 7.68 -3.64
CA SER A 9 2.11 8.87 -3.24
C SER A 9 2.87 8.67 -1.92
N LEU A 10 2.24 8.03 -0.92
CA LEU A 10 2.89 7.72 0.37
C LEU A 10 4.05 6.72 0.25
N LEU A 11 4.00 5.84 -0.74
CA LEU A 11 5.04 4.85 -1.01
C LEU A 11 6.13 5.38 -1.97
N GLY A 12 6.16 6.68 -2.27
CA GLY A 12 7.16 7.28 -3.17
C GLY A 12 6.79 7.22 -4.66
N ASP A 13 5.50 7.40 -4.97
CA ASP A 13 4.91 7.31 -6.32
C ASP A 13 5.19 6.00 -7.07
N ILE A 14 5.13 4.87 -6.35
CA ILE A 14 5.31 3.55 -6.98
C ILE A 14 4.36 3.33 -8.17
N GLY A 15 4.83 2.57 -9.16
CA GLY A 15 4.01 2.18 -10.30
C GLY A 15 2.79 1.33 -9.88
N LYS A 16 1.75 1.35 -10.72
CA LYS A 16 0.52 0.56 -10.48
C LYS A 16 0.83 -0.94 -10.33
N THR A 17 1.68 -1.49 -11.20
CA THR A 17 2.09 -2.90 -11.16
C THR A 17 2.60 -3.30 -9.78
N ARG A 18 3.52 -2.51 -9.22
CA ARG A 18 4.13 -2.78 -7.91
C ARG A 18 3.11 -2.66 -6.77
N LEU A 19 2.17 -1.73 -6.86
CA LEU A 19 1.06 -1.66 -5.91
C LEU A 19 0.18 -2.93 -5.96
N TYR A 20 -0.14 -3.42 -7.16
CA TYR A 20 -0.91 -4.66 -7.33
C TYR A 20 -0.16 -5.89 -6.85
N GLU A 21 1.17 -5.94 -7.05
CA GLU A 21 2.02 -6.98 -6.48
C GLU A 21 1.92 -6.98 -4.95
N TYR A 22 1.97 -5.82 -4.28
CA TYR A 22 1.80 -5.73 -2.83
C TYR A 22 0.40 -6.12 -2.35
N PHE A 23 -0.64 -5.90 -3.16
CA PHE A 23 -1.96 -6.46 -2.85
C PHE A 23 -2.01 -7.97 -2.99
N TYR A 24 -1.31 -8.52 -3.98
CA TYR A 24 -1.27 -9.96 -4.23
C TYR A 24 -0.42 -10.71 -3.20
N SER A 25 0.70 -10.14 -2.78
CA SER A 25 1.56 -10.69 -1.71
C SER A 25 0.95 -10.58 -0.32
N GLY A 26 -0.10 -9.77 -0.14
CA GLY A 26 -0.72 -9.49 1.15
C GLY A 26 0.00 -8.41 1.98
N ASP A 27 1.04 -7.78 1.43
CA ASP A 27 1.76 -6.68 2.08
C ASP A 27 0.89 -5.42 2.22
N LEU A 28 0.00 -5.16 1.27
CA LEU A 28 -1.01 -4.10 1.34
C LEU A 28 -2.41 -4.69 1.43
N THR A 29 -3.23 -4.11 2.31
CA THR A 29 -4.63 -4.51 2.45
C THR A 29 -5.53 -3.57 1.65
N ARG A 30 -6.15 -4.10 0.59
CA ARG A 30 -7.20 -3.41 -0.17
C ARG A 30 -8.56 -3.58 0.50
N VAL A 31 -9.31 -2.50 0.60
CA VAL A 31 -10.69 -2.47 1.10
C VAL A 31 -11.57 -1.84 0.03
N LYS A 32 -12.67 -2.52 -0.32
CA LYS A 32 -13.65 -2.00 -1.28
C LYS A 32 -14.69 -1.16 -0.54
N VAL A 33 -14.80 0.12 -0.88
CA VAL A 33 -15.79 1.06 -0.32
C VAL A 33 -16.67 1.54 -1.46
N GLY A 34 -17.80 0.86 -1.65
CA GLY A 34 -18.68 1.06 -2.80
C GLY A 34 -17.95 0.78 -4.12
N ALA A 35 -17.90 1.80 -4.99
CA ALA A 35 -17.20 1.73 -6.28
C ALA A 35 -15.69 1.99 -6.18
N ARG A 36 -15.18 2.45 -5.02
CA ARG A 36 -13.78 2.84 -4.84
C ARG A 36 -12.98 1.74 -4.14
N THR A 37 -11.73 1.61 -4.52
CA THR A 37 -10.75 0.81 -3.79
C THR A 37 -9.90 1.73 -2.90
N CYS A 38 -9.82 1.38 -1.63
CA CYS A 38 -9.01 2.04 -0.63
C CYS A 38 -7.94 1.08 -0.10
N VAL A 39 -6.90 1.65 0.52
CA VAL A 39 -5.84 0.91 1.19
C VAL A 39 -5.85 1.26 2.67
N THR A 40 -5.67 0.27 3.55
CA THR A 40 -5.57 0.55 4.98
C THR A 40 -4.23 1.24 5.27
N VAL A 41 -4.25 2.23 6.16
CA VAL A 41 -3.03 2.97 6.53
C VAL A 41 -2.08 2.03 7.28
N GLU A 42 -2.61 1.21 8.18
CA GLU A 42 -1.83 0.21 8.93
C GLU A 42 -0.99 -0.73 8.04
N SER A 43 -1.54 -1.20 6.91
CA SER A 43 -0.77 -2.06 6.00
C SER A 43 0.37 -1.30 5.30
N ILE A 44 0.18 -0.01 5.00
CA ILE A 44 1.22 0.86 4.47
C ILE A 44 2.33 1.05 5.50
N ASP A 45 1.99 1.40 6.74
CA ASP A 45 2.96 1.56 7.83
C ASP A 45 3.77 0.29 8.07
N ARG A 46 3.10 -0.87 8.09
CA ARG A 46 3.77 -2.18 8.24
C ARG A 46 4.76 -2.46 7.11
N LEU A 47 4.38 -2.14 5.87
CA LEU A 47 5.25 -2.30 4.71
C LEU A 47 6.48 -1.36 4.79
N VAL A 48 6.27 -0.10 5.16
CA VAL A 48 7.38 0.87 5.34
C VAL A 48 8.31 0.42 6.47
N ALA A 49 7.76 0.01 7.61
CA ALA A 49 8.54 -0.49 8.74
C ALA A 49 9.40 -1.70 8.36
N ARG A 50 8.85 -2.63 7.56
CA ARG A 50 9.60 -3.80 7.04
C ARG A 50 10.80 -3.37 6.21
N PHE A 51 10.65 -2.38 5.33
CA PHE A 51 11.78 -1.89 4.52
C PHE A 51 12.81 -1.11 5.35
N MET A 52 12.36 -0.32 6.33
CA MET A 52 13.27 0.37 7.25
C MET A 52 14.09 -0.62 8.09
N GLN A 53 13.50 -1.74 8.52
CA GLN A 53 14.21 -2.79 9.26
C GLN A 53 15.19 -3.58 8.38
N GLN A 54 14.94 -3.70 7.07
CA GLN A 54 15.85 -4.37 6.14
C GLN A 54 17.01 -3.48 5.68
N ALA A 55 16.88 -2.16 5.85
CA ALA A 55 17.91 -1.18 5.48
C ALA A 55 18.90 -0.88 6.64
N ALA A 56 18.68 -1.49 7.81
CA ALA A 56 19.55 -1.41 8.99
C ALA A 56 20.41 -2.67 9.14
#